data_AF-A0A069P4K4-F1
#
_entry.id   AF-A0A069P4K4-F1
#
_cell.length_a   1.000
_cell.length_b   1.000
_cell.length_c   1.000
_cell.angle_alpha   90.00
_cell.angle_beta   90.00
_cell.angle_gamma   90.00
#
_symmetry.space_group_name_H-M   'P 1'
#
loop_
_entity.id
_entity.type
_entity.pdbx_description
1 polymer ?
#
loop_
_entity_poly.entity_id
_entity_poly.type
_entity_poly.pdbx_seq_one_letter_code
_entity_poly.pdbx_strand_id
1 'polypeptide(L)'
;MEYLRQRAPIIAGTAALFLVTLVANELLFPSSEYVRGANWIYLPAGMQLLCTLLFGEAGAIGMLCAAWISCIFLYFPNDPVRSLMYGTISALAPYLIYLFATRVLGLRTSPSNLTARRLLFLIVLYAIASPLLHQLWLAMQGEIAGAGKRFVVMVVGDLSGSLIVIYTIKVTLWLMVRLAPLRRRPGDY
;
A
#
# COMPACT_ATOMS: atom_id res chain seq x y z
N MET A 1 -9.42 22.55 -14.88
CA MET A 1 -8.16 22.77 -14.11
C MET A 1 -8.35 22.60 -12.60
N GLU A 2 -9.44 23.10 -12.02
CA GLU A 2 -9.66 23.09 -10.56
C GLU A 2 -9.78 21.69 -9.92
N TYR A 3 -10.41 20.74 -10.63
CA TYR A 3 -10.50 19.33 -10.21
C TYR A 3 -9.13 18.64 -10.03
N LEU A 4 -8.17 18.92 -10.92
CA LEU A 4 -6.81 18.38 -10.81
C LEU A 4 -6.02 19.04 -9.68
N ARG A 5 -6.22 20.34 -9.46
CA ARG A 5 -5.58 21.09 -8.37
C ARG A 5 -6.00 20.59 -6.99
N GLN A 6 -7.25 20.14 -6.83
CA GLN A 6 -7.74 19.54 -5.59
C GLN A 6 -7.18 18.13 -5.32
N ARG A 7 -6.87 17.36 -6.38
CA ARG A 7 -6.33 15.99 -6.25
C ARG A 7 -4.80 15.94 -6.16
N ALA A 8 -4.10 16.95 -6.69
CA ALA A 8 -2.64 17.06 -6.63
C ALA A 8 -2.03 16.84 -5.22
N PRO A 9 -2.53 17.47 -4.14
CA PRO A 9 -1.96 17.24 -2.81
C PRO A 9 -2.16 15.80 -2.31
N ILE A 10 -3.27 15.16 -2.67
CA ILE A 10 -3.54 13.76 -2.33
C ILE A 10 -2.56 12.84 -3.07
N ILE A 11 -2.36 13.08 -4.38
CA ILE A 11 -1.41 12.31 -5.20
C ILE A 11 0.00 12.45 -4.62
N ALA A 12 0.44 13.68 -4.35
CA ALA A 12 1.77 13.94 -3.79
C ALA A 12 1.94 13.35 -2.39
N GLY A 13 0.95 13.52 -1.50
CA GLY A 13 0.99 12.99 -0.14
C GLY A 13 1.01 11.47 -0.09
N THR A 14 0.18 10.81 -0.90
CA THR A 14 0.16 9.34 -0.98
C THR A 14 1.45 8.80 -1.60
N ALA A 15 1.99 9.44 -2.64
CA ALA A 15 3.30 9.08 -3.20
C ALA A 15 4.42 9.20 -2.15
N ALA A 16 4.45 10.30 -1.39
CA ALA A 16 5.42 10.52 -0.33
C ALA A 16 5.31 9.45 0.77
N LEU A 17 4.08 9.14 1.22
CA LEU A 17 3.85 8.09 2.22
C LEU A 17 4.34 6.72 1.78
N PHE A 18 4.14 6.37 0.51
CA PHE A 18 4.69 5.14 -0.07
C PHE A 18 6.22 5.14 0.00
N LEU A 19 6.88 6.20 -0.47
CA LEU A 19 8.35 6.28 -0.47
C LEU A 19 8.92 6.27 0.95
N VAL A 20 8.27 6.95 1.90
CA VAL A 20 8.67 6.92 3.31
C VAL A 20 8.55 5.52 3.89
N THR A 21 7.47 4.79 3.60
CA THR A 21 7.33 3.41 4.08
C THR A 21 8.27 2.44 3.41
N LEU A 22 8.66 2.71 2.16
CA LEU A 22 9.71 1.98 1.48
C LEU A 22 11.06 2.15 2.18
N VAL A 23 11.46 3.40 2.45
CA VAL A 23 12.69 3.70 3.20
C VAL A 23 12.64 3.10 4.60
N ALA A 24 11.51 3.23 5.30
CA ALA A 24 11.33 2.65 6.63
C ALA A 24 11.43 1.12 6.59
N ASN A 25 10.96 0.45 5.54
CA ASN A 25 11.08 -0.99 5.38
C ASN A 25 12.55 -1.43 5.31
N GLU A 26 13.35 -0.75 4.51
CA GLU A 26 14.79 -1.03 4.37
C GLU A 26 15.56 -0.77 5.66
N LEU A 27 15.19 0.28 6.41
CA LEU A 27 15.85 0.63 7.67
C LEU A 27 15.49 -0.31 8.82
N LEU A 28 14.22 -0.72 8.93
CA LEU A 28 13.71 -1.52 10.05
C LEU A 28 13.83 -3.02 9.80
N PHE A 29 13.77 -3.44 8.53
CA PHE A 29 13.73 -4.85 8.13
C PHE A 29 14.75 -5.19 7.02
N PRO A 30 16.03 -4.79 7.14
CA PRO A 30 17.02 -4.99 6.07
C PRO A 30 17.25 -6.47 5.73
N SER A 31 17.16 -7.37 6.71
CA SER A 31 17.35 -8.81 6.53
C SER A 31 16.09 -9.53 6.04
N SER A 32 15.02 -8.79 5.75
CA SER A 32 13.75 -9.37 5.31
C SER A 32 13.71 -9.62 3.80
N GLU A 33 14.66 -9.10 3.03
CA GLU A 33 14.71 -9.27 1.58
C GLU A 33 15.10 -10.71 1.23
N TYR A 34 14.21 -11.40 0.52
CA TYR A 34 14.50 -12.73 -0.03
C TYR A 34 15.12 -12.62 -1.42
N VAL A 35 14.46 -11.84 -2.28
CA VAL A 35 14.95 -11.42 -3.59
C VAL A 35 14.45 -10.01 -3.84
N ARG A 36 15.09 -9.31 -4.77
CA ARG A 36 14.74 -7.92 -5.08
C ARG A 36 13.26 -7.76 -5.40
N GLY A 37 12.56 -6.97 -4.58
CA GLY A 37 11.10 -6.76 -4.70
C GLY A 37 10.24 -7.85 -4.05
N ALA A 38 10.81 -8.76 -3.25
CA ALA A 38 10.08 -9.74 -2.43
C ALA A 38 10.69 -9.83 -1.02
N ASN A 39 9.94 -9.35 -0.03
CA ASN A 39 10.36 -9.28 1.36
C ASN A 39 9.42 -10.09 2.25
N TRP A 40 9.93 -10.71 3.31
CA TRP A 40 9.13 -11.35 4.38
C TRP A 40 8.29 -10.37 5.20
N ILE A 41 8.66 -9.09 5.22
CA ILE A 41 7.95 -7.94 5.80
C ILE A 41 8.03 -6.82 4.76
N TYR A 42 6.88 -6.36 4.30
CA TYR A 42 6.80 -5.31 3.27
C TYR A 42 5.81 -4.22 3.68
N LEU A 43 6.28 -3.24 4.46
CA LEU A 43 5.47 -2.10 4.92
C LEU A 43 4.74 -1.34 3.80
N PRO A 44 5.34 -1.14 2.60
CA PRO A 44 4.66 -0.40 1.53
C PRO A 44 3.32 -1.01 1.12
N ALA A 45 3.15 -2.33 1.24
CA ALA A 45 1.88 -3.02 0.97
C ALA A 45 0.71 -2.41 1.76
N GLY A 46 0.93 -2.14 3.04
CA GLY A 46 -0.08 -1.53 3.90
C GLY A 46 -0.48 -0.13 3.45
N MET A 47 0.50 0.69 3.10
CA MET A 47 0.25 2.05 2.62
C MET A 47 -0.41 2.07 1.25
N GLN A 48 -0.03 1.16 0.36
CA GLN A 48 -0.68 0.99 -0.94
C GLN A 48 -2.17 0.72 -0.79
N LEU A 49 -2.51 -0.30 -0.01
CA LEU A 49 -3.91 -0.65 0.21
C LEU A 49 -4.67 0.48 0.91
N LEU A 50 -4.14 1.03 2.02
CA LEU A 50 -4.84 2.04 2.80
C LEU A 50 -5.04 3.34 2.03
N CYS A 51 -3.99 3.86 1.38
CA CYS A 51 -4.10 5.10 0.61
C CYS A 51 -5.08 4.94 -0.55
N THR A 52 -5.06 3.79 -1.25
CA THR A 52 -6.01 3.56 -2.34
C THR A 52 -7.44 3.38 -1.84
N LEU A 53 -7.66 2.73 -0.69
CA LEU A 53 -9.00 2.62 -0.10
C LEU A 53 -9.55 3.97 0.40
N LEU A 54 -8.70 4.83 0.98
CA LEU A 54 -9.12 6.11 1.55
C LEU A 54 -9.28 7.21 0.50
N PHE A 55 -8.42 7.22 -0.52
CA PHE A 55 -8.33 8.31 -1.50
C PHE A 55 -8.74 7.91 -2.92
N GLY A 56 -9.14 6.65 -3.12
CA GLY A 56 -9.60 6.12 -4.39
C GLY A 56 -8.58 6.28 -5.50
N GLU A 57 -9.04 6.75 -6.67
CA GLU A 57 -8.22 6.97 -7.87
C GLU A 57 -7.01 7.88 -7.60
N ALA A 58 -7.17 8.96 -6.83
CA ALA A 58 -6.06 9.87 -6.54
C ALA A 58 -4.98 9.18 -5.71
N GLY A 59 -5.38 8.31 -4.77
CA GLY A 59 -4.43 7.47 -4.03
C GLY A 59 -3.74 6.45 -4.92
N ALA A 60 -4.47 5.79 -5.83
CA ALA A 60 -3.88 4.85 -6.79
C ALA A 60 -2.86 5.51 -7.73
N ILE A 61 -3.13 6.73 -8.20
CA ILE A 61 -2.17 7.49 -9.04
C ILE A 61 -0.92 7.83 -8.24
N GLY A 62 -1.04 8.26 -6.98
CA GLY A 62 0.10 8.50 -6.12
C GLY A 62 0.95 7.24 -5.90
N MET A 63 0.31 6.09 -5.67
CA MET A 63 1.00 4.80 -5.58
C MET A 63 1.71 4.43 -6.87
N LEU A 64 1.09 4.66 -8.04
CA LEU A 64 1.69 4.39 -9.34
C LEU A 64 2.96 5.23 -9.57
N CYS A 65 2.88 6.54 -9.32
CA CYS A 65 4.04 7.43 -9.45
C CYS A 65 5.18 6.99 -8.53
N ALA A 66 4.89 6.72 -7.26
CA ALA A 66 5.90 6.30 -6.30
C ALA A 66 6.49 4.90 -6.62
N ALA A 67 5.66 3.97 -7.09
CA ALA A 67 6.09 2.64 -7.50
C ALA A 67 6.98 2.71 -8.75
N TRP A 68 6.67 3.55 -9.74
CA TRP A 68 7.54 3.77 -10.88
C TRP A 68 8.88 4.40 -10.48
N ILE A 69 8.87 5.44 -9.64
CA ILE A 69 10.11 6.04 -9.12
C ILE A 69 10.96 4.95 -8.45
N SER A 70 10.36 4.16 -7.56
CA SER A 70 11.06 3.09 -6.84
C SER A 70 11.61 2.03 -7.79
N CYS A 71 10.83 1.61 -8.78
CA CYS A 71 11.25 0.58 -9.72
C CYS A 71 12.35 1.08 -10.66
N ILE A 72 12.21 2.28 -11.22
CA ILE A 72 13.15 2.87 -12.17
C ILE A 72 14.49 3.20 -11.50
N PHE A 73 14.48 3.72 -10.27
CA PHE A 73 15.72 4.18 -9.65
C PHE A 73 16.34 3.19 -8.67
N LEU A 74 15.54 2.32 -8.03
CA LEU A 74 16.02 1.47 -6.93
C LEU A 74 16.04 -0.01 -7.30
N TYR A 75 14.92 -0.55 -7.81
CA TYR A 75 14.80 -1.99 -8.01
C TYR A 75 15.35 -2.50 -9.35
N PHE A 76 15.03 -1.85 -10.47
CA PHE A 76 15.35 -2.35 -11.82
C PHE A 76 15.89 -1.26 -12.76
N PRO A 77 16.94 -0.49 -12.37
CA PRO A 77 17.41 0.65 -13.15
C PRO A 77 17.90 0.32 -14.56
N ASN A 78 18.32 -0.92 -14.78
CA ASN A 78 18.83 -1.39 -16.08
C ASN A 78 17.76 -2.15 -16.90
N ASP A 79 16.51 -2.21 -16.42
CA ASP A 79 15.40 -2.89 -17.08
C ASP A 79 14.13 -2.01 -17.04
N PRO A 80 13.97 -1.09 -18.00
CA PRO A 80 12.85 -0.15 -18.05
C PRO A 80 11.49 -0.85 -18.21
N VAL A 81 11.44 -1.94 -18.97
CA VAL A 81 10.20 -2.69 -19.21
C VAL A 81 9.75 -3.35 -17.91
N ARG A 82 10.66 -4.05 -17.22
CA ARG A 82 10.37 -4.63 -15.91
C ARG A 82 10.01 -3.53 -14.92
N SER A 83 10.74 -2.40 -14.89
CA SER A 83 10.44 -1.29 -13.99
C SER A 83 9.00 -0.76 -14.13
N LEU A 84 8.58 -0.48 -15.36
CA LEU A 84 7.25 0.05 -15.64
C LEU A 84 6.17 -0.98 -15.33
N MET A 85 6.38 -2.25 -15.67
CA MET A 85 5.40 -3.31 -15.45
C MET A 85 5.28 -3.67 -13.97
N TYR A 86 6.39 -3.83 -13.25
CA TYR A 86 6.38 -4.07 -11.81
C TYR A 86 5.72 -2.91 -11.05
N GLY A 87 6.08 -1.67 -11.38
CA GLY A 87 5.45 -0.51 -10.74
C GLY A 87 3.96 -0.38 -11.05
N THR A 88 3.56 -0.69 -12.28
CA THR A 88 2.13 -0.71 -12.67
C THR A 88 1.36 -1.79 -11.91
N ILE A 89 1.88 -3.01 -11.85
CA ILE A 89 1.25 -4.12 -11.12
C ILE A 89 1.11 -3.79 -9.63
N SER A 90 2.15 -3.21 -9.05
CA SER A 90 2.20 -2.81 -7.65
C SER A 90 1.08 -1.82 -7.28
N ALA A 91 0.75 -0.87 -8.17
CA ALA A 91 -0.37 0.06 -7.97
C ALA A 91 -1.72 -0.48 -8.46
N LEU A 92 -1.72 -1.39 -9.44
CA LEU A 92 -2.94 -2.00 -9.96
C LEU A 92 -3.58 -2.93 -8.94
N ALA A 93 -2.79 -3.74 -8.23
CA ALA A 93 -3.29 -4.66 -7.21
C ALA A 93 -4.20 -3.98 -6.16
N PRO A 94 -3.75 -2.95 -5.41
CA PRO A 94 -4.62 -2.28 -4.42
C PRO A 94 -5.79 -1.54 -5.09
N TYR A 95 -5.64 -1.09 -6.35
CA TYR A 95 -6.74 -0.46 -7.08
C TYR A 95 -7.84 -1.45 -7.45
N LEU A 96 -7.50 -2.68 -7.85
CA LEU A 96 -8.48 -3.74 -8.07
C LEU A 96 -9.22 -4.09 -6.77
N ILE A 97 -8.50 -4.13 -5.65
CA ILE A 97 -9.11 -4.34 -4.33
C ILE A 97 -10.06 -3.20 -3.96
N TYR A 98 -9.70 -1.95 -4.28
CA TYR A 98 -10.58 -0.80 -4.13
C TYR A 98 -11.84 -0.89 -5.01
N LEU A 99 -11.70 -1.31 -6.27
CA LEU A 99 -12.85 -1.50 -7.16
C LEU A 99 -13.76 -2.62 -6.64
N PHE A 100 -13.19 -3.72 -6.15
CA PHE A 100 -13.94 -4.79 -5.50
C PHE A 100 -14.67 -4.28 -4.25
N ALA A 101 -13.97 -3.56 -3.37
CA ALA A 101 -14.52 -2.98 -2.16
C ALA A 101 -15.72 -2.05 -2.46
N THR A 102 -15.58 -1.18 -3.45
CA THR A 102 -16.62 -0.20 -3.81
C THR A 102 -17.80 -0.83 -4.54
N ARG A 103 -17.54 -1.69 -5.53
CA ARG A 103 -18.58 -2.25 -6.41
C ARG A 103 -19.27 -3.48 -5.84
N VAL A 104 -18.55 -4.31 -5.07
CA VAL A 104 -19.07 -5.58 -4.55
C VAL A 104 -19.48 -5.44 -3.08
N LEU A 105 -18.66 -4.80 -2.24
CA LEU A 105 -18.97 -4.64 -0.81
C LEU A 105 -19.77 -3.35 -0.50
N GLY A 106 -20.01 -2.51 -1.51
CA GLY A 106 -20.73 -1.25 -1.36
C GLY A 106 -20.01 -0.25 -0.44
N LEU A 107 -18.69 -0.35 -0.31
CA LEU A 107 -17.90 0.61 0.48
C LEU A 107 -17.96 1.97 -0.23
N ARG A 108 -18.73 2.90 0.33
CA ARG A 108 -18.72 4.31 -0.09
C ARG A 108 -17.46 4.98 0.45
N THR A 109 -17.05 6.10 -0.16
CA THR A 109 -15.86 6.90 0.17
C THR A 109 -15.81 7.46 1.60
N SER A 110 -16.81 7.20 2.44
CA SER A 110 -16.77 7.56 3.85
C SER A 110 -15.98 6.52 4.66
N PRO A 111 -14.95 6.94 5.44
CA PRO A 111 -14.21 6.07 6.35
C PRO A 111 -15.10 5.33 7.36
N SER A 112 -16.28 5.88 7.68
CA SER A 112 -17.25 5.27 8.61
C SER A 112 -17.78 3.90 8.16
N ASN A 113 -17.66 3.55 6.88
CA ASN A 113 -18.13 2.26 6.35
C ASN A 113 -17.04 1.16 6.40
N LEU A 114 -15.77 1.56 6.60
CA LEU A 114 -14.64 0.63 6.62
C LEU A 114 -14.45 0.05 8.04
N THR A 115 -15.28 -0.93 8.38
CA THR A 115 -15.14 -1.65 9.66
C THR A 115 -13.83 -2.43 9.72
N ALA A 116 -13.32 -2.69 10.93
CA ALA A 116 -12.09 -3.48 11.13
C ALA A 116 -12.15 -4.87 10.47
N ARG A 117 -13.32 -5.53 10.50
CA ARG A 117 -13.52 -6.83 9.85
C ARG A 117 -13.39 -6.73 8.32
N ARG A 118 -14.00 -5.72 7.71
CA ARG A 118 -13.90 -5.47 6.26
C ARG A 118 -12.48 -5.12 5.86
N LEU A 119 -11.80 -4.30 6.64
CA LEU A 119 -10.40 -3.95 6.40
C LEU A 119 -9.49 -5.19 6.45
N LEU A 120 -9.62 -6.03 7.50
CA LEU A 120 -8.85 -7.27 7.60
C LEU A 120 -9.10 -8.21 6.40
N PHE A 121 -10.35 -8.34 5.96
CA PHE A 121 -10.68 -9.11 4.78
C PHE A 121 -10.00 -8.56 3.51
N LEU A 122 -10.03 -7.24 3.32
CA LEU A 122 -9.38 -6.60 2.17
C LEU A 122 -7.86 -6.73 2.20
N ILE A 123 -7.23 -6.71 3.39
CA ILE A 123 -5.79 -6.98 3.53
C ILE A 123 -5.46 -8.38 3.06
N VAL A 124 -6.19 -9.39 3.52
CA VAL A 124 -5.93 -10.79 3.12
C VAL A 124 -6.10 -10.95 1.62
N LEU A 125 -7.17 -10.37 1.06
CA LEU A 125 -7.42 -10.43 -0.38
C LEU A 125 -6.30 -9.73 -1.17
N TYR A 126 -5.87 -8.56 -0.71
CA TYR A 126 -4.77 -7.81 -1.31
C TYR A 126 -3.43 -8.56 -1.24
N ALA A 127 -3.09 -9.10 -0.08
CA ALA A 127 -1.85 -9.83 0.16
C ALA A 127 -1.73 -11.09 -0.71
N ILE A 128 -2.85 -11.61 -1.24
CA ILE A 128 -2.85 -12.70 -2.22
C ILE A 128 -2.84 -12.14 -3.65
N ALA A 129 -3.69 -11.14 -3.94
CA ALA A 129 -3.84 -10.57 -5.27
C ALA A 129 -2.56 -9.91 -5.80
N SER A 130 -1.84 -9.17 -4.96
CA SER A 130 -0.60 -8.48 -5.32
C SER A 130 0.47 -9.47 -5.81
N PRO A 131 0.86 -10.49 -5.01
CA PRO A 131 1.83 -11.48 -5.46
C PRO A 131 1.36 -12.29 -6.66
N LEU A 132 0.06 -12.61 -6.77
CA LEU A 132 -0.48 -13.33 -7.93
C LEU A 132 -0.25 -12.57 -9.23
N LEU A 133 -0.50 -11.26 -9.26
CA LEU A 133 -0.29 -10.43 -10.45
C LEU A 133 1.19 -10.34 -10.83
N HIS A 134 2.08 -10.19 -9.86
CA HIS A 134 3.52 -10.21 -10.11
C HIS A 134 3.99 -11.55 -10.67
N GLN A 135 3.52 -12.67 -10.12
CA GLN A 135 3.87 -14.00 -10.59
C GLN A 135 3.30 -14.28 -11.98
N LEU A 136 2.09 -13.82 -12.29
CA LEU A 136 1.51 -13.95 -13.62
C LEU A 136 2.38 -13.22 -14.66
N TRP A 137 2.81 -11.99 -14.36
CA TRP A 137 3.73 -11.25 -15.23
C TRP A 137 5.06 -11.98 -15.42
N LEU A 138 5.68 -12.44 -14.33
CA LEU A 138 6.95 -13.16 -14.39
C LEU A 138 6.84 -14.48 -15.15
N ALA A 139 5.72 -15.20 -15.02
CA ALA A 139 5.46 -16.40 -15.80
C ALA A 139 5.38 -16.10 -17.30
N MET A 140 4.77 -14.97 -17.70
CA MET A 140 4.76 -14.51 -19.11
C MET A 140 6.15 -14.14 -19.63
N GLN A 141 7.09 -13.78 -18.74
CA GLN A 141 8.50 -13.56 -19.07
C GLN A 141 9.36 -14.84 -19.01
N GLY A 142 8.77 -16.00 -18.69
CA GLY A 142 9.48 -17.27 -18.53
C GLY A 142 10.19 -17.46 -17.18
N GLU A 143 9.99 -16.55 -16.21
CA GLU A 143 10.67 -16.55 -14.90
C GLU A 143 9.92 -17.37 -13.83
N ILE A 144 9.86 -18.68 -14.05
CA ILE A 144 9.14 -19.62 -13.18
C ILE A 144 10.00 -20.20 -12.05
N ALA A 145 11.33 -20.09 -12.14
CA ALA A 145 12.23 -20.61 -11.12
C ALA A 145 12.00 -19.92 -9.77
N GLY A 146 11.75 -20.72 -8.73
CA GLY A 146 11.48 -20.20 -7.38
C GLY A 146 10.15 -19.45 -7.22
N ALA A 147 9.25 -19.50 -8.22
CA ALA A 147 7.98 -18.78 -8.21
C ALA A 147 7.14 -19.07 -6.95
N GLY A 148 7.05 -20.34 -6.54
CA GLY A 148 6.30 -20.74 -5.34
C GLY A 148 6.84 -20.13 -4.05
N LYS A 149 8.17 -20.19 -3.84
CA LYS A 149 8.78 -19.57 -2.64
C LYS A 149 8.65 -18.05 -2.67
N ARG A 150 8.90 -17.41 -3.82
CA ARG A 150 8.72 -15.96 -4.00
C ARG A 150 7.27 -15.54 -3.73
N PHE A 151 6.30 -16.32 -4.19
CA PHE A 151 4.88 -16.09 -3.95
C PHE A 151 4.58 -16.10 -2.44
N VAL A 152 5.00 -17.16 -1.73
CA VAL A 152 4.78 -17.27 -0.27
C VAL A 152 5.44 -16.12 0.48
N VAL A 153 6.68 -15.76 0.13
CA VAL A 153 7.40 -14.65 0.75
C VAL A 153 6.61 -13.35 0.59
N MET A 154 6.15 -13.04 -0.62
CA MET A 154 5.41 -11.81 -0.87
C MET A 154 4.04 -11.82 -0.19
N VAL A 155 3.32 -12.95 -0.14
CA VAL A 155 2.04 -13.04 0.60
C VAL A 155 2.26 -12.75 2.08
N VAL A 156 3.29 -13.34 2.69
CA VAL A 156 3.63 -13.10 4.10
C VAL A 156 4.10 -11.65 4.32
N GLY A 157 4.89 -11.12 3.40
CA GLY A 157 5.36 -9.73 3.40
C GLY A 157 4.24 -8.72 3.33
N ASP A 158 3.32 -8.88 2.38
CA ASP A 158 2.20 -7.98 2.17
C ASP A 158 1.22 -8.06 3.33
N LEU A 159 0.95 -9.26 3.86
CA LEU A 159 0.08 -9.45 5.01
C LEU A 159 0.68 -8.82 6.27
N SER A 160 1.93 -9.17 6.61
CA SER A 160 2.61 -8.68 7.81
C SER A 160 2.81 -7.17 7.76
N GLY A 161 3.30 -6.65 6.62
CA GLY A 161 3.50 -5.23 6.41
C GLY A 161 2.21 -4.42 6.50
N SER A 162 1.12 -4.93 5.92
CA SER A 162 -0.20 -4.29 6.02
C SER A 162 -0.72 -4.23 7.45
N LEU A 163 -0.58 -5.33 8.21
CA LEU A 163 -0.98 -5.36 9.60
C LEU A 163 -0.15 -4.39 10.45
N ILE A 164 1.17 -4.37 10.28
CA ILE A 164 2.07 -3.45 11.00
C ILE A 164 1.66 -2.00 10.76
N VAL A 165 1.42 -1.60 9.50
CA VAL A 165 0.99 -0.24 9.17
C VAL A 165 -0.33 0.12 9.86
N ILE A 166 -1.33 -0.77 9.80
CA ILE A 166 -2.65 -0.51 10.39
C ILE A 166 -2.58 -0.39 11.91
N TYR A 167 -1.84 -1.28 12.58
CA TYR A 167 -1.68 -1.20 14.03
C TYR A 167 -0.86 0.02 14.44
N THR A 168 0.14 0.42 13.65
CA THR A 168 0.90 1.66 13.87
C THR A 168 -0.02 2.87 13.80
N ILE A 169 -0.86 2.98 12.76
CA ILE A 169 -1.84 4.07 12.65
C ILE A 169 -2.82 4.05 13.83
N LYS A 170 -3.32 2.88 14.21
CA LYS A 170 -4.24 2.73 15.35
C LYS A 170 -3.62 3.22 16.65
N VAL A 171 -2.37 2.83 16.94
CA VAL A 171 -1.64 3.26 18.14
C VAL A 171 -1.39 4.76 18.10
N THR A 172 -0.96 5.30 16.96
CA THR A 172 -0.74 6.75 16.79
C THR A 172 -2.02 7.55 17.04
N LEU A 173 -3.16 7.13 16.46
CA LEU A 173 -4.45 7.79 16.69
C LEU A 173 -4.88 7.71 18.17
N TRP A 174 -4.68 6.56 18.80
CA TRP A 174 -5.00 6.39 20.22
C TRP A 174 -4.14 7.29 21.11
N LEU A 175 -2.84 7.40 20.82
CA LEU A 175 -1.92 8.29 21.52
C LEU A 175 -2.33 9.76 21.34
N MET A 176 -2.65 10.18 20.11
CA MET A 176 -3.11 11.54 19.82
C MET A 176 -4.37 11.90 20.60
N VAL A 177 -5.35 11.00 20.66
CA VAL A 177 -6.60 11.24 21.40
C VAL A 177 -6.37 11.29 22.91
N ARG A 178 -5.47 10.44 23.46
CA ARG A 178 -5.18 10.41 24.90
C ARG A 178 -4.27 11.53 25.38
N LEU A 179 -3.34 11.96 24.54
CA LEU A 179 -2.38 13.02 24.86
C LEU A 179 -2.89 14.41 24.47
N ALA A 180 -4.02 14.50 23.74
CA ALA A 180 -4.69 15.77 23.51
C ALA A 180 -5.06 16.40 24.87
N PRO A 181 -4.53 17.59 25.21
CA PRO A 181 -4.96 18.28 26.41
C PRO A 181 -6.47 18.45 26.34
N LEU A 182 -7.18 18.13 27.43
CA LEU A 182 -8.60 18.46 27.58
C LEU A 182 -8.76 19.93 27.18
N ARG A 183 -9.32 20.18 25.99
CA ARG A 183 -9.69 21.52 25.56
C ARG A 183 -10.78 21.95 26.53
N ARG A 184 -10.39 22.66 27.59
CA ARG A 184 -11.30 23.22 28.60
C ARG A 184 -12.43 23.90 27.83
N ARG A 185 -13.67 23.45 28.07
CA ARG A 185 -14.85 24.16 27.56
C ARG A 185 -14.80 25.57 28.17
N PRO A 186 -14.81 26.64 27.37
CA PRO A 186 -14.97 27.98 27.91
C PRO A 186 -16.43 28.09 28.37
N GLY A 187 -16.68 28.07 29.68
CA GLY A 187 -18.05 28.21 30.20
C GLY A 187 -18.30 27.86 31.67
N ASP A 188 -17.37 27.22 32.39
CA ASP A 188 -17.58 26.92 33.82
C ASP A 188 -16.97 28.01 34.71
N TYR A 189 -17.68 29.13 34.90
CA TYR A 189 -17.54 30.06 36.03
C TYR A 189 -18.90 30.68 36.37
#